data_AF-A0A287XM74-F1
#
_entry.id   AF-A0A287XM74-F1
#
_cell.length_a   1.000
_cell.length_b   1.000
_cell.length_c   1.000
_cell.angle_alpha   90.00
_cell.angle_beta   90.00
_cell.angle_gamma   90.00
#
_symmetry.space_group_name_H-M   'P 1'
#
loop_
_entity.id
_entity.type
_entity.pdbx_description
1 polymer ?
#
loop_
_entity_poly.entity_id
_entity_poly.type
_entity_poly.pdbx_seq_one_letter_code
_entity_poly.pdbx_strand_id
1 'polypeptide(L)' 'MPHVRKFYPGGFETEMSRREVALILGVRERDALDKIKEAHKRVMVANHPDGGGNHYIASKINEAKDMLMRKGKSGSIF' A
#
# COMPACT_ATOMS: atom_id res chain seq x y z
N MET A 1 -12.69 -18.33 -12.07
CA MET A 1 -11.26 -18.05 -12.33
C MET A 1 -11.01 -16.59 -11.99
N PRO A 2 -10.07 -16.23 -11.10
CA PRO A 2 -9.76 -14.83 -10.86
C PRO A 2 -9.12 -14.24 -12.13
N HIS A 3 -9.69 -13.18 -12.67
CA HIS A 3 -9.13 -12.46 -13.80
C HIS A 3 -7.84 -11.76 -13.36
N VAL A 4 -6.70 -12.43 -13.51
CA VAL A 4 -5.39 -11.81 -13.33
C VAL A 4 -5.13 -10.97 -14.58
N ARG A 5 -5.63 -9.74 -14.60
CA ARG A 5 -5.01 -8.69 -15.42
C ARG A 5 -3.56 -8.61 -14.91
N LYS A 6 -2.60 -9.07 -15.71
CA LYS A 6 -1.18 -9.14 -15.30
C LYS A 6 -0.65 -7.76 -14.85
N PHE A 7 -1.20 -6.68 -15.39
CA PHE A 7 -0.84 -5.30 -15.06
C PHE A 7 -2.07 -4.39 -15.13
N TYR A 8 -2.10 -3.37 -14.26
CA TYR A 8 -3.06 -2.26 -14.37
C TYR A 8 -2.53 -1.25 -15.40
N PRO A 9 -3.37 -0.73 -16.30
CA PRO A 9 -2.94 0.31 -17.24
C PRO A 9 -2.70 1.63 -16.49
N GLY A 10 -1.65 2.36 -16.87
CA GLY A 10 -1.28 3.65 -16.28
C GLY A 10 -0.17 3.55 -15.23
N GLY A 11 0.13 4.69 -14.61
CA GLY A 11 1.05 4.79 -13.47
C GLY A 11 0.30 4.91 -12.15
N PHE A 12 0.99 5.37 -11.11
CA PHE A 12 0.33 5.74 -9.86
C PHE A 12 -0.60 6.94 -10.06
N GLU A 13 -1.68 6.98 -9.30
CA GLU A 13 -2.60 8.12 -9.27
C GLU A 13 -1.86 9.34 -8.69
N THR A 14 -2.25 10.54 -9.16
CA THR A 14 -1.70 11.81 -8.66
C THR A 14 -2.04 12.03 -7.19
N GLU A 15 -3.26 11.66 -6.82
CA GLU A 15 -3.72 11.57 -5.44
C GLU A 15 -4.03 10.12 -5.12
N MET A 16 -3.39 9.58 -4.10
CA MET A 16 -3.49 8.17 -3.79
C MET A 16 -4.89 7.82 -3.26
N SER A 17 -5.61 6.94 -3.98
CA SER A 17 -6.93 6.47 -3.56
C SER A 17 -6.85 5.22 -2.69
N ARG A 18 -7.88 4.97 -1.87
CA ARG A 18 -7.96 3.75 -1.04
C ARG A 18 -7.87 2.47 -1.86
N ARG A 19 -8.40 2.51 -3.08
CA ARG A 19 -8.34 1.40 -4.03
C ARG A 19 -6.91 1.17 -4.49
N GLU A 20 -6.20 2.21 -4.87
CA GLU A 20 -4.79 2.12 -5.25
C GLU A 20 -3.94 1.56 -4.11
N VAL A 21 -4.15 2.04 -2.88
CA VAL A 21 -3.45 1.53 -1.68
C VAL A 21 -3.65 0.05 -1.45
N ALA A 22 -4.90 -0.41 -1.57
CA ALA A 22 -5.24 -1.82 -1.45
C ALA A 22 -4.49 -2.66 -2.51
N LEU A 23 -4.36 -2.13 -3.73
CA LEU A 23 -3.62 -2.77 -4.82
C LEU A 23 -2.10 -2.78 -4.58
N ILE A 24 -1.52 -1.66 -4.12
CA ILE A 24 -0.07 -1.55 -3.84
C ILE A 24 0.36 -2.56 -2.77
N LEU A 25 -0.42 -2.67 -1.69
CA LEU A 25 -0.10 -3.56 -0.57
C LEU A 25 -0.60 -5.00 -0.78
N GLY A 26 -1.45 -5.24 -1.80
CA GLY A 26 -2.05 -6.54 -2.05
C GLY A 26 -3.01 -6.99 -0.94
N VAL A 27 -3.74 -6.04 -0.36
CA VAL A 27 -4.70 -6.25 0.74
C VAL A 27 -6.09 -5.79 0.33
N ARG A 28 -7.10 -6.14 1.12
CA ARG A 28 -8.44 -5.55 1.01
C ARG A 28 -8.54 -4.29 1.86
N GLU A 29 -9.36 -3.33 1.44
CA GLU A 29 -9.64 -2.11 2.24
C GLU A 29 -10.21 -2.38 3.63
N ARG A 30 -10.73 -3.59 3.86
CA ARG A 30 -11.33 -4.05 5.12
C ARG A 30 -10.44 -5.01 5.90
N ASP A 31 -9.22 -5.27 5.43
CA ASP A 31 -8.28 -6.12 6.15
C ASP A 31 -7.87 -5.48 7.48
N ALA A 32 -7.56 -6.32 8.48
CA ALA A 32 -7.10 -5.87 9.78
C ALA A 32 -5.77 -5.11 9.69
N LEU A 33 -5.55 -4.17 10.62
CA LEU A 33 -4.33 -3.34 10.66
C LEU A 33 -3.05 -4.18 10.72
N ASP A 34 -3.07 -5.32 11.40
CA ASP A 34 -1.89 -6.19 11.51
C ASP A 34 -1.54 -6.85 10.18
N LYS A 35 -2.55 -7.27 9.42
CA LYS A 35 -2.36 -7.78 8.05
C LYS A 35 -1.84 -6.69 7.11
N ILE A 36 -2.26 -5.44 7.30
CA ILE A 36 -1.73 -4.29 6.54
C ILE A 36 -0.26 -4.05 6.87
N LYS A 37 0.15 -4.13 8.15
CA LYS A 37 1.55 -4.02 8.58
C LYS A 37 2.43 -5.11 7.98
N GLU A 38 1.97 -6.35 8.03
CA GLU A 38 2.70 -7.49 7.48
C GLU A 38 2.86 -7.37 5.97
N ALA A 39 1.79 -7.00 5.27
CA ALA A 39 1.82 -6.77 3.83
C ALA A 39 2.78 -5.64 3.46
N HIS A 40 2.74 -4.50 4.17
CA HIS A 40 3.69 -3.41 3.99
C HIS A 40 5.13 -3.87 4.17
N LYS A 41 5.45 -4.59 5.26
CA LYS A 41 6.81 -5.09 5.51
C LYS A 41 7.29 -5.97 4.37
N ARG A 42 6.47 -6.92 3.92
CA ARG A 42 6.80 -7.83 2.83
C ARG A 42 7.07 -7.10 1.52
N VAL A 43 6.19 -6.17 1.14
CA VAL A 43 6.32 -5.43 -0.13
C VAL A 43 7.48 -4.43 -0.05
N MET A 44 7.69 -3.78 1.09
CA MET A 44 8.80 -2.85 1.30
C MET A 44 10.15 -3.56 1.22
N VAL A 45 10.33 -4.70 1.88
CA VAL A 45 11.61 -5.45 1.84
C VAL A 45 11.98 -5.82 0.41
N ALA A 46 11.00 -6.20 -0.42
CA ALA A 46 11.24 -6.52 -1.82
C ALA A 46 11.58 -5.30 -2.70
N ASN A 47 11.24 -4.09 -2.27
CA ASN A 47 11.38 -2.85 -3.05
C ASN A 47 12.30 -1.81 -2.38
N HIS A 48 12.99 -2.18 -1.30
CA HIS A 48 13.78 -1.24 -0.51
C HIS A 48 14.97 -0.71 -1.34
N PRO A 49 15.24 0.60 -1.33
CA PRO A 49 16.34 1.17 -2.13
C PRO A 49 17.71 0.58 -1.77
N ASP A 50 17.97 0.30 -0.49
CA ASP A 50 19.23 -0.33 -0.05
C ASP A 50 19.43 -1.74 -0.62
N GLY A 51 18.35 -2.41 -1.05
CA GLY A 51 18.38 -3.72 -1.72
C GLY A 51 18.41 -3.62 -3.25
N GLY A 52 18.63 -2.44 -3.82
CA GLY A 52 18.55 -2.19 -5.27
C GLY A 52 17.14 -1.88 -5.78
N GLY A 53 16.19 -1.63 -4.88
CA GLY A 53 14.84 -1.18 -5.21
C GLY A 53 14.79 0.29 -5.65
N ASN A 54 13.62 0.74 -6.13
CA ASN A 54 13.44 2.11 -6.58
C ASN A 54 12.88 2.99 -5.44
N HIS A 55 13.58 4.11 -5.14
CA HIS A 55 13.12 5.12 -4.18
C HIS A 55 11.67 5.56 -4.40
N TYR A 56 11.25 5.75 -5.65
CA TYR A 56 9.89 6.18 -5.97
C TYR A 56 8.85 5.12 -5.59
N ILE A 57 9.14 3.85 -5.85
CA ILE A 57 8.25 2.74 -5.50
C ILE A 57 8.19 2.57 -3.98
N ALA A 58 9.33 2.64 -3.30
CA ALA A 58 9.39 2.61 -1.83
C ALA A 58 8.56 3.75 -1.20
N SER A 59 8.66 4.97 -1.74
CA SER A 59 7.83 6.11 -1.30
C SER A 59 6.34 5.82 -1.47
N LYS A 60 5.91 5.25 -2.60
CA LYS A 60 4.51 4.86 -2.83
C LYS A 60 4.02 3.77 -1.88
N ILE A 61 4.87 2.81 -1.52
CA ILE A 61 4.55 1.78 -0.52
C ILE A 61 4.38 2.40 0.88
N ASN A 62 5.19 3.40 1.25
CA ASN A 62 5.05 4.11 2.52
C ASN A 62 3.78 4.97 2.57
N GLU A 63 3.51 5.74 1.51
CA GLU A 63 2.28 6.54 1.37
C GLU A 63 1.03 5.65 1.54
N ALA A 64 1.05 4.46 0.93
CA ALA A 64 -0.02 3.47 1.03
C ALA A 64 -0.26 2.98 2.46
N LYS A 65 0.80 2.66 3.20
CA LYS A 65 0.70 2.29 4.62
C LYS A 65 0.09 3.42 5.44
N ASP A 66 0.59 4.65 5.26
CA ASP A 66 0.18 5.79 6.06
C ASP A 66 -1.30 6.11 5.85
N MET A 67 -1.81 5.98 4.61
CA MET A 67 -3.23 6.21 4.29
C MET A 67 -4.17 5.24 5.04
N LEU A 68 -3.82 3.95 5.11
CA LEU A 68 -4.65 2.95 5.82
C LEU A 68 -4.50 3.04 7.34
N MET A 69 -3.30 3.36 7.84
CA MET A 69 -3.08 3.50 9.28
C MET A 69 -3.71 4.75 9.86
N ARG A 70 -3.79 5.85 9.10
CA ARG A 70 -4.38 7.12 9.56
C ARG A 70 -5.88 7.00 9.89
N LYS A 71 -6.57 6.01 9.33
CA LYS A 71 -7.98 5.71 9.66
C LYS A 71 -8.18 5.23 11.10
N GLY A 72 -7.13 4.73 11.77
CA GLY A 72 -7.15 4.42 13.21
C GLY A 72 -6.94 5.63 14.13
N LYS A 73 -6.51 6.78 13.60
CA LYS A 73 -6.24 8.02 14.37
C LYS A 73 -7.28 9.13 14.16
N SER A 74 -8.39 8.84 13.47
CA SER A 74 -9.49 9.79 13.23
C SER A 74 -10.73 9.46 14.08
N GLY A 75 -10.52 9.05 15.33
CA GLY A 75 -11.59 8.68 16.26
C GLY A 75 -11.20 8.73 17.74
N SER A 76 -10.16 9.47 18.10
CA SER A 76 -9.75 9.64 19.51
C SER A 76 -9.30 11.09 19.75
N ILE A 77 -10.27 12.00 19.65
CA ILE A 77 -10.25 13.28 20.35
C ILE A 77 -11.67 13.44 20.94
N PHE A 78 -11.94 12.69 22.00
CA PHE A 78 -12.87 13.06 23.06
C PHE A 78 -12.08 12.95 24.36
#